data_AF-A0A448YXI5-F1
#
_entry.id   AF-A0A448YXI5-F1
#
_cell.length_a   1.000
_cell.length_b   1.000
_cell.length_c   1.000
_cell.angle_alpha   90.00
_cell.angle_beta   90.00
_cell.angle_gamma   90.00
#
_symmetry.space_group_name_H-M   'P 1'
#
loop_
_entity.id
_entity.type
_entity.pdbx_description
1 polymer ?
#
loop_
_entity_poly.entity_id
_entity_poly.type
_entity_poly.pdbx_seq_one_letter_code
_entity_poly.pdbx_strand_id
1 'polypeptide(L)'
;MCNDIPTKGYVDPGSGFTNSTGFDTVQTDQCCNICADGGVTNIGPYDYLLLDLMWNPTFCNALEDGHDFTLTHMPSMRCSPSLSERLSIHGLWPSWLKTFGTCCNATGSNKPLDPHEVTNEWDNSLRLRMLEDWYDPVLYNGRFNEDNGCQICYVQNHEWQKHGA
;
A
#
# COMPACT_ATOMS: atom_id res chain seq x y z
N MET A 1 -10.86 -9.06 12.86
CA MET A 1 -10.43 -9.38 11.48
C MET A 1 -10.69 -8.16 10.64
N CYS A 2 -9.74 -7.74 9.82
CA CYS A 2 -9.87 -6.62 8.88
C CYS A 2 -10.65 -7.07 7.65
N ASN A 3 -11.86 -7.55 7.93
CA ASN A 3 -12.84 -7.91 6.92
C ASN A 3 -13.51 -6.62 6.45
N ASP A 4 -12.71 -5.63 6.07
CA ASP A 4 -13.24 -4.47 5.38
C ASP A 4 -13.34 -4.86 3.91
N ILE A 5 -14.58 -4.74 3.44
CA ILE A 5 -15.02 -4.97 2.07
C ILE A 5 -14.04 -4.21 1.17
N PRO A 6 -13.52 -4.83 0.08
CA PRO A 6 -12.70 -4.10 -0.85
C PRO A 6 -13.40 -2.79 -1.18
N THR A 7 -12.65 -1.71 -1.09
CA THR A 7 -12.80 -0.44 -1.82
C THR A 7 -12.96 -0.75 -3.32
N LYS A 8 -13.97 -1.51 -3.73
CA LYS A 8 -14.29 -1.76 -5.13
C LYS A 8 -15.16 -0.60 -5.56
N GLY A 9 -14.54 0.39 -6.17
CA GLY A 9 -15.29 1.52 -6.71
C GLY A 9 -14.50 2.44 -7.62
N TYR A 10 -13.17 2.45 -7.51
CA TYR A 10 -12.34 3.36 -8.29
C TYR A 10 -11.16 2.62 -8.93
N VAL A 11 -11.12 2.65 -10.26
CA VAL A 11 -9.93 2.36 -11.06
C VAL A 11 -9.34 3.71 -11.42
N ASP A 12 -8.08 3.95 -11.09
CA ASP A 12 -7.42 5.16 -11.52
C ASP A 12 -7.10 5.08 -13.03
N PRO A 13 -7.69 5.95 -13.87
CA PRO A 13 -7.56 5.82 -15.32
C PRO A 13 -6.15 6.16 -15.85
N GLY A 14 -5.33 6.86 -15.05
CA GLY A 14 -3.96 7.21 -15.43
C GLY A 14 -2.96 6.09 -15.18
N SER A 15 -3.21 5.25 -14.17
CA SER A 15 -2.26 4.25 -13.66
C SER A 15 -2.76 2.81 -13.72
N GLY A 16 -4.06 2.59 -13.90
CA GLY A 16 -4.70 1.28 -14.08
C GLY A 16 -4.91 0.48 -12.79
N PHE A 17 -4.42 0.94 -11.64
CA PHE A 17 -4.66 0.24 -10.37
C PHE A 17 -6.00 0.66 -9.76
N THR A 18 -6.55 -0.22 -8.92
CA THR A 18 -7.77 0.02 -8.16
C THR A 18 -7.44 0.50 -6.76
N ASN A 19 -8.39 1.18 -6.12
CA ASN A 19 -8.29 1.45 -4.70
C ASN A 19 -8.53 0.19 -3.84
N SER A 20 -8.75 -1.01 -4.42
CA SER A 20 -9.12 -2.27 -3.76
C SER A 20 -8.04 -2.79 -2.80
N THR A 21 -7.98 -2.24 -1.59
CA THR A 21 -7.05 -2.59 -0.52
C THR A 21 -7.74 -3.45 0.55
N GLY A 22 -6.97 -3.90 1.54
CA GLY A 22 -7.47 -4.80 2.59
C GLY A 22 -7.37 -6.27 2.20
N PHE A 23 -8.08 -7.12 2.94
CA PHE A 23 -8.06 -8.57 2.75
C PHE A 23 -8.97 -9.01 1.60
N ASP A 24 -8.52 -9.99 0.81
CA ASP A 24 -9.35 -10.64 -0.18
C ASP A 24 -10.45 -11.46 0.53
N THR A 25 -11.70 -11.05 0.30
CA THR A 25 -12.89 -11.72 0.87
C THR A 25 -13.13 -13.13 0.34
N VAL A 26 -12.46 -13.54 -0.74
CA VAL A 26 -12.55 -14.86 -1.37
C VAL A 26 -11.34 -15.73 -0.99
N GLN A 27 -10.14 -15.15 -0.95
CA GLN A 27 -8.93 -15.79 -0.47
C GLN A 27 -8.51 -15.15 0.85
N THR A 28 -9.05 -15.64 1.96
CA THR A 28 -8.95 -15.01 3.29
C THR A 28 -7.53 -14.80 3.82
N ASP A 29 -6.55 -15.44 3.19
CA ASP A 29 -5.15 -15.44 3.61
C ASP A 29 -4.30 -14.51 2.72
N GLN A 30 -4.90 -13.76 1.79
CA GLN A 30 -4.19 -12.84 0.89
C GLN A 30 -4.78 -11.43 0.93
N CYS A 31 -3.93 -10.44 0.63
CA CYS A 31 -4.40 -9.09 0.39
C CYS A 31 -5.12 -8.98 -0.97
N CYS A 32 -5.97 -7.97 -1.14
CA CYS A 32 -6.63 -7.70 -2.41
C CYS A 32 -5.63 -7.45 -3.54
N ASN A 33 -5.98 -7.90 -4.75
CA ASN A 33 -5.24 -7.59 -5.98
C ASN A 33 -5.64 -6.21 -6.51
N ILE A 34 -4.80 -5.20 -6.27
CA ILE A 34 -5.07 -3.83 -6.75
C ILE A 34 -4.83 -3.69 -8.26
N CYS A 35 -4.08 -4.60 -8.86
CA CYS A 35 -3.64 -4.60 -10.25
C CYS A 35 -4.48 -5.53 -11.15
N ALA A 36 -5.65 -5.98 -10.68
CA ALA A 36 -6.48 -6.95 -11.40
C ALA A 36 -6.91 -6.48 -12.81
N ASP A 37 -7.04 -5.17 -13.00
CA ASP A 37 -7.42 -4.55 -14.28
C ASP A 37 -6.19 -4.17 -15.15
N GLY A 38 -4.98 -4.51 -14.70
CA GLY A 38 -3.72 -4.21 -15.37
C GLY A 38 -3.02 -2.95 -14.85
N GLY A 39 -2.07 -2.43 -15.62
CA GLY A 39 -1.41 -1.16 -15.33
C GLY A 39 -0.59 -0.64 -16.50
N VAL A 40 0.09 0.48 -16.28
CA VAL A 40 0.96 1.10 -17.29
C VAL A 40 2.32 0.43 -17.22
N THR A 41 2.56 -0.53 -18.11
CA THR A 41 3.80 -1.30 -18.10
C THR A 41 4.91 -0.56 -18.87
N ASN A 42 5.99 -0.23 -18.17
CA ASN A 42 7.28 0.09 -18.79
C ASN A 42 8.24 -1.07 -18.48
N ILE A 43 8.54 -1.88 -19.50
CA ILE A 43 9.24 -3.16 -19.34
C ILE A 43 10.77 -3.02 -19.54
N GLY A 44 11.29 -1.79 -19.44
CA GLY A 44 12.72 -1.49 -19.57
C GLY A 44 13.41 -1.34 -18.22
N PRO A 45 14.75 -1.25 -18.16
CA PRO A 45 15.43 -0.80 -16.96
C PRO A 45 14.96 0.60 -16.58
N TYR A 46 14.72 0.86 -15.30
CA TYR A 46 14.41 2.19 -14.78
C TYR A 46 15.67 3.08 -14.78
N ASP A 47 15.46 4.40 -14.90
CA ASP A 47 16.54 5.39 -14.89
C ASP A 47 16.99 5.71 -13.45
N TYR A 48 16.05 5.71 -12.50
CA TYR A 48 16.30 5.98 -11.08
C TYR A 48 15.23 5.33 -10.18
N LEU A 49 15.54 5.26 -8.87
CA LEU A 49 14.59 4.93 -7.82
C LEU A 49 14.22 6.20 -7.07
N LEU A 50 12.92 6.45 -6.92
CA LEU A 50 12.41 7.52 -6.07
C LEU A 50 12.05 6.93 -4.71
N LEU A 51 12.74 7.36 -3.65
CA LEU A 51 12.28 7.14 -2.28
C LEU A 51 11.27 8.25 -1.95
N ASP A 52 10.00 7.89 -1.89
CA ASP A 52 8.96 8.83 -1.49
C ASP A 52 8.73 8.76 0.02
N LEU A 53 8.76 9.92 0.66
CA LEU A 53 8.57 10.07 2.09
C LEU A 53 7.37 10.95 2.35
N MET A 54 6.54 10.54 3.30
CA MET A 54 5.30 11.21 3.64
C MET A 54 5.44 11.92 4.98
N TRP A 55 5.18 13.23 5.00
CA TRP A 55 5.05 13.98 6.24
C TRP A 55 3.65 13.76 6.84
N ASN A 56 3.60 12.95 7.89
CA ASN A 56 2.36 12.47 8.48
C ASN A 56 1.34 13.57 8.84
N PRO A 57 1.72 14.69 9.49
CA PRO A 57 0.76 15.75 9.79
C PRO A 57 0.07 16.33 8.54
N THR A 58 0.81 16.53 7.44
CA THR A 58 0.23 17.06 6.20
C THR A 58 -0.67 16.03 5.52
N PHE A 59 -0.24 14.76 5.47
CA PHE A 59 -1.06 13.68 4.94
C PHE A 59 -2.38 13.55 5.71
N CYS A 60 -2.32 13.53 7.03
CA CYS A 60 -3.50 13.37 7.88
C CYS A 60 -4.48 14.54 7.75
N ASN A 61 -3.97 15.77 7.66
CA ASN A 61 -4.82 16.94 7.40
C ASN A 61 -5.52 16.83 6.03
N ALA A 62 -4.80 16.42 4.99
CA ALA A 62 -5.39 16.22 3.67
C ALA A 62 -6.45 15.10 3.67
N LEU A 63 -6.21 14.02 4.40
CA LEU A 63 -7.15 12.90 4.53
C LEU A 63 -8.46 13.32 5.23
N GLU A 64 -8.39 14.22 6.23
CA GLU A 64 -9.58 14.81 6.87
C GLU A 64 -10.45 15.58 5.86
N ASP A 65 -9.81 16.28 4.92
CA ASP A 65 -10.44 17.00 3.82
C ASP A 65 -10.93 16.07 2.68
N GLY A 66 -10.72 14.76 2.81
CA GLY A 66 -11.12 13.75 1.82
C GLY A 66 -10.12 13.56 0.68
N HIS A 67 -8.88 14.05 0.84
CA HIS A 67 -7.80 13.87 -0.11
C HIS A 67 -6.86 12.74 0.35
N ASP A 68 -7.04 11.56 -0.24
CA ASP A 68 -6.16 10.41 -0.04
C ASP A 68 -5.20 10.25 -1.23
N PHE A 69 -3.94 10.63 -1.05
CA PHE A 69 -2.92 10.54 -2.11
C PHE A 69 -2.31 9.14 -2.25
N THR A 70 -2.51 8.26 -1.27
CA THR A 70 -2.10 6.85 -1.39
C THR A 70 -3.17 6.03 -2.12
N LEU A 71 -4.43 6.52 -2.13
CA LEU A 71 -5.60 5.84 -2.71
C LEU A 71 -5.85 4.47 -2.08
N THR A 72 -5.50 4.30 -0.81
CA THR A 72 -5.58 3.03 -0.08
C THR A 72 -6.70 3.00 0.95
N HIS A 73 -7.39 4.11 1.20
CA HIS A 73 -8.32 4.24 2.32
C HIS A 73 -9.77 4.38 1.88
N MET A 74 -10.69 3.85 2.70
CA MET A 74 -12.13 4.09 2.56
C MET A 74 -12.48 5.54 2.95
N PRO A 75 -13.53 6.11 2.33
CA PRO A 75 -14.12 7.34 2.83
C PRO A 75 -14.48 7.19 4.32
N SER A 76 -14.21 8.21 5.14
CA SER A 76 -14.32 8.25 6.62
C SER A 76 -13.17 7.66 7.43
N MET A 77 -12.22 6.96 6.81
CA MET A 77 -10.99 6.58 7.52
C MET A 77 -10.19 7.84 7.88
N ARG A 78 -9.53 7.79 9.05
CA ARG A 78 -8.77 8.90 9.63
C ARG A 78 -7.48 8.38 10.24
N CYS A 79 -6.46 9.24 10.22
CA CYS A 79 -5.22 8.96 10.93
C CYS A 79 -5.45 8.65 12.41
N SER A 80 -4.58 7.83 12.98
CA SER A 80 -4.58 7.58 14.42
C SER A 80 -4.32 8.87 15.20
N PRO A 81 -5.09 9.18 16.25
CA PRO A 81 -4.84 10.36 17.08
C PRO A 81 -3.52 10.26 17.88
N SER A 82 -2.92 9.06 17.96
CA SER A 82 -1.65 8.81 18.62
C SER A 82 -0.44 8.85 17.69
N LEU A 83 -0.66 9.22 16.43
CA LEU A 83 0.37 9.24 15.40
C LEU A 83 1.47 10.27 15.72
N SER A 84 2.73 9.84 15.59
CA SER A 84 3.88 10.73 15.79
C SER A 84 4.08 11.68 14.61
N GLU A 85 4.44 12.93 14.90
CA GLU A 85 4.80 13.95 13.90
C GLU A 85 6.18 13.69 13.30
N ARG A 86 6.24 12.81 12.30
CA ARG A 86 7.49 12.47 11.60
C ARG A 86 7.26 12.16 10.12
N LEU A 87 8.37 12.05 9.37
CA LEU A 87 8.37 11.40 8.08
C LEU A 87 8.21 9.89 8.26
N SER A 88 7.36 9.29 7.45
CA SER A 88 7.32 7.83 7.21
C SER A 88 7.65 7.55 5.75
N ILE A 89 8.06 6.33 5.46
CA ILE A 89 8.20 5.85 4.09
C ILE A 89 6.79 5.76 3.49
N HIS A 90 6.62 6.33 2.30
CA HIS A 90 5.44 6.07 1.47
C HIS A 90 5.74 4.87 0.56
N GLY A 91 6.82 4.94 -0.22
CA GLY A 91 7.21 3.88 -1.12
C GLY A 91 8.56 4.09 -1.79
N LEU A 92 8.97 3.12 -2.59
CA LEU A 92 10.18 3.15 -3.40
C LEU A 92 9.82 2.82 -4.85
N TRP A 93 9.96 3.80 -5.76
CA TRP A 93 9.36 3.71 -7.08
C TRP A 93 10.40 3.68 -8.21
N PRO A 94 10.49 2.58 -8.97
CA PRO A 94 11.17 2.55 -10.26
C PRO A 94 10.59 3.61 -11.20
N SER A 95 11.46 4.51 -11.69
CA SER A 95 11.05 5.68 -12.46
C SER A 95 11.90 5.88 -13.70
N TRP A 96 11.30 6.45 -14.74
CA TRP A 96 11.95 6.83 -15.99
C TRP A 96 11.86 8.34 -16.18
N LEU A 97 12.77 8.94 -16.93
CA LEU A 97 12.87 10.41 -17.08
C LEU A 97 11.57 11.13 -17.50
N LYS A 98 10.61 10.44 -18.10
CA LYS A 98 9.35 11.02 -18.59
C LYS A 98 8.10 10.20 -18.23
N THR A 99 8.27 9.10 -17.49
CA THR A 99 7.19 8.14 -17.27
C THR A 99 7.47 7.30 -16.03
N PHE A 100 6.45 6.60 -15.57
CA PHE A 100 6.54 5.64 -14.49
C PHE A 100 5.84 4.35 -14.93
N GLY A 101 6.21 3.25 -14.28
CA GLY A 101 5.58 1.95 -14.46
C GLY A 101 4.67 1.67 -13.29
N THR A 102 3.52 1.06 -13.55
CA THR A 102 2.61 0.56 -12.52
C THR A 102 2.17 -0.85 -12.86
N CYS A 103 2.02 -1.68 -11.82
CA CYS A 103 1.54 -3.06 -11.96
C CYS A 103 2.32 -3.83 -13.04
N CYS A 104 3.64 -3.67 -13.06
CA CYS A 104 4.54 -4.07 -14.16
C CYS A 104 4.46 -5.56 -14.54
N ASN A 105 3.92 -6.39 -13.64
CA ASN A 105 3.78 -7.82 -13.82
C ASN A 105 2.36 -8.33 -13.46
N ALA A 106 1.31 -7.52 -13.70
CA ALA A 106 -0.08 -7.83 -13.36
C ALA A 106 -0.61 -9.20 -13.87
N THR A 107 -0.04 -9.73 -14.96
CA THR A 107 -0.41 -11.03 -15.56
C THR A 107 0.56 -12.17 -15.23
N GLY A 108 1.60 -11.92 -14.43
CA GLY A 108 2.65 -12.89 -14.07
C GLY A 108 2.73 -13.15 -12.56
N SER A 109 3.94 -13.09 -11.99
CA SER A 109 4.20 -13.40 -10.57
C SER A 109 3.84 -12.30 -9.59
N ASN A 110 3.20 -11.21 -10.04
CA ASN A 110 2.74 -10.11 -9.19
C ASN A 110 1.54 -10.57 -8.35
N LYS A 111 1.84 -11.33 -7.30
CA LYS A 111 0.86 -11.76 -6.33
C LYS A 111 0.74 -10.65 -5.28
N PRO A 112 -0.49 -10.36 -4.81
CA PRO A 112 -0.67 -9.60 -3.59
C PRO A 112 0.23 -10.16 -2.48
N LEU A 113 0.67 -9.28 -1.58
CA LEU A 113 1.38 -9.74 -0.39
C LEU A 113 0.51 -10.74 0.37
N ASP A 114 1.14 -11.80 0.84
CA ASP A 114 0.55 -12.71 1.82
C ASP A 114 0.94 -12.19 3.22
N PRO A 115 -0.02 -11.66 4.00
CA PRO A 115 0.29 -11.13 5.33
C PRO A 115 0.81 -12.20 6.28
N HIS A 116 0.47 -13.48 6.10
CA HIS A 116 1.04 -14.58 6.88
C HIS A 116 2.51 -14.79 6.51
N GLU A 117 2.86 -14.77 5.23
CA GLU A 117 4.27 -14.84 4.77
C GLU A 117 5.08 -13.68 5.35
N VAL A 118 4.59 -12.43 5.21
CA VAL A 118 5.28 -11.24 5.73
C VAL A 118 5.43 -11.29 7.25
N THR A 119 4.44 -11.80 7.96
CA THR A 119 4.47 -11.84 9.44
C THR A 119 5.36 -12.96 9.98
N ASN A 120 5.34 -14.14 9.34
CA ASN A 120 5.93 -15.36 9.90
C ASN A 120 7.21 -15.83 9.20
N GLU A 121 7.45 -15.43 7.96
CA GLU A 121 8.55 -15.95 7.13
C GLU A 121 9.62 -14.90 6.81
N TRP A 122 9.25 -13.61 6.72
CA TRP A 122 10.22 -12.54 6.49
C TRP A 122 11.12 -12.30 7.71
N ASP A 123 12.30 -11.73 7.45
CA ASP A 123 13.25 -11.40 8.51
C ASP A 123 12.60 -10.51 9.59
N ASN A 124 12.70 -10.93 10.85
CA ASN A 124 12.05 -10.25 11.96
C ASN A 124 12.53 -8.80 12.13
N SER A 125 13.82 -8.52 11.86
CA SER A 125 14.35 -7.16 11.97
C SER A 125 13.81 -6.25 10.86
N LEU A 126 13.62 -6.80 9.66
CA LEU A 126 12.97 -6.10 8.55
C LEU A 126 11.51 -5.80 8.90
N ARG A 127 10.76 -6.79 9.38
CA ARG A 127 9.34 -6.61 9.75
C ARG A 127 9.17 -5.51 10.80
N LEU A 128 9.96 -5.53 11.86
CA LEU A 128 9.91 -4.49 12.89
C LEU A 128 10.23 -3.10 12.33
N ARG A 129 11.24 -2.98 11.45
CA ARG A 129 11.53 -1.70 10.78
C ARG A 129 10.42 -1.26 9.83
N MET A 130 9.75 -2.18 9.14
CA MET A 130 8.58 -1.83 8.31
C MET A 130 7.44 -1.30 9.17
N LEU A 131 7.17 -1.93 10.32
CA LEU A 131 6.15 -1.45 11.27
C LEU A 131 6.53 -0.09 11.89
N GLU A 132 7.82 0.18 12.06
CA GLU A 132 8.31 1.44 12.59
C GLU A 132 8.37 2.54 11.52
N ASP A 133 8.92 2.31 10.34
CA ASP A 133 9.23 3.38 9.38
C ASP A 133 8.33 3.39 8.14
N TRP A 134 7.73 2.26 7.78
CA TRP A 134 6.87 2.11 6.61
C TRP A 134 5.46 1.65 6.99
N TYR A 135 4.76 2.50 7.71
CA TYR A 135 3.45 2.20 8.26
C TYR A 135 2.35 3.07 7.67
N ASP A 136 1.13 2.56 7.77
CA ASP A 136 -0.07 3.26 7.38
C ASP A 136 -0.53 4.18 8.54
N PRO A 137 -0.55 5.51 8.36
CA PRO A 137 -0.96 6.47 9.39
C PRO A 137 -2.39 6.28 9.91
N VAL A 138 -3.27 5.69 9.10
CA VAL A 138 -4.67 5.40 9.42
C VAL A 138 -4.79 4.16 10.31
N LEU A 139 -3.87 3.21 10.14
CA LEU A 139 -3.87 1.94 10.86
C LEU A 139 -2.97 1.94 12.10
N TYR A 140 -2.25 3.05 12.36
CA TYR A 140 -1.29 3.19 13.45
C TYR A 140 -1.90 2.99 14.86
N ASN A 141 -1.19 2.26 15.74
CA ASN A 141 -1.53 2.02 17.15
C ASN A 141 -2.96 1.51 17.42
N GLY A 142 -3.28 0.31 16.93
CA GLY A 142 -4.31 -0.51 17.56
C GLY A 142 -5.72 -0.45 16.97
N ARG A 143 -5.93 0.19 15.80
CA ARG A 143 -7.07 -0.27 14.97
C ARG A 143 -6.81 -1.67 14.44
N PHE A 144 -5.53 -2.04 14.26
CA PHE A 144 -5.11 -3.33 13.75
C PHE A 144 -3.75 -3.73 14.37
N ASN A 145 -3.72 -4.84 15.12
CA ASN A 145 -2.50 -5.30 15.80
C ASN A 145 -1.53 -5.95 14.81
N GLU A 146 -0.26 -6.02 15.19
CA GLU A 146 0.83 -6.73 14.48
C GLU A 146 0.42 -8.16 14.03
N ASP A 147 -0.51 -8.77 14.76
CA ASP A 147 -1.00 -10.14 14.54
C ASP A 147 -2.07 -10.29 13.44
N ASN A 148 -2.54 -9.21 12.81
CA ASN A 148 -3.71 -9.29 11.92
C ASN A 148 -3.46 -8.90 10.46
N GLY A 149 -2.24 -8.52 10.08
CA GLY A 149 -1.84 -8.32 8.68
C GLY A 149 -2.42 -7.09 7.97
N CYS A 150 -3.13 -6.20 8.66
CA CYS A 150 -3.90 -5.17 7.97
C CYS A 150 -3.05 -4.03 7.46
N GLN A 151 -2.02 -3.65 8.22
CA GLN A 151 -1.00 -2.72 7.72
C GLN A 151 -0.35 -3.23 6.43
N ILE A 152 -0.15 -4.55 6.32
CA ILE A 152 0.40 -5.19 5.13
C ILE A 152 -0.58 -5.06 3.97
N CYS A 153 -1.86 -5.32 4.18
CA CYS A 153 -2.84 -5.33 3.09
C CYS A 153 -3.35 -3.96 2.60
N TYR A 154 -2.97 -2.87 3.25
CA TYR A 154 -3.27 -1.51 2.79
C TYR A 154 -2.07 -0.92 2.04
N VAL A 155 -1.41 0.09 2.60
CA VAL A 155 -0.33 0.83 1.92
C VAL A 155 0.79 -0.10 1.45
N GLN A 156 1.26 -1.04 2.27
CA GLN A 156 2.42 -1.86 1.90
C GLN A 156 2.14 -2.76 0.68
N ASN A 157 0.99 -3.44 0.64
CA ASN A 157 0.57 -4.27 -0.48
C ASN A 157 0.26 -3.42 -1.73
N HIS A 158 -0.32 -2.24 -1.55
CA HIS A 158 -0.54 -1.30 -2.66
C HIS A 158 0.78 -0.92 -3.32
N GLU A 159 1.74 -0.49 -2.53
CA GLU A 159 3.06 -0.06 -3.00
C GLU A 159 3.84 -1.22 -3.61
N TRP A 160 3.76 -2.41 -3.01
CA TRP A 160 4.35 -3.64 -3.56
C TRP A 160 3.81 -3.96 -4.94
N GLN A 161 2.48 -4.12 -5.09
CA GLN A 161 1.88 -4.54 -6.36
C GLN A 161 2.06 -3.47 -7.45
N LYS A 162 1.98 -2.19 -7.07
CA LYS A 162 2.08 -1.08 -8.01
C LYS A 162 3.51 -0.83 -8.46
N HIS A 163 4.50 -0.89 -7.56
CA HIS A 163 5.86 -0.43 -7.83
C HIS A 163 6.96 -1.48 -7.67
N GLY A 164 6.74 -2.51 -6.84
CA GLY A 164 7.78 -3.48 -6.46
C GLY A 164 7.87 -4.74 -7.33
N ALA A 165 6.81 -5.08 -8.06
CA ALA A 165 6.60 -6.42 -8.60
C ALA A 165 6.68 -6.59 -10.13
#